data_AF-A0A929T1P2-F1
#
_entry.id   AF-A0A929T1P2-F1
#
_cell.length_a   1.000
_cell.length_b   1.000
_cell.length_c   1.000
_cell.angle_alpha   90.00
_cell.angle_beta   90.00
_cell.angle_gamma   90.00
#
_symmetry.space_group_name_H-M   'P 1'
#
loop_
_entity.id
_entity.type
_entity.pdbx_description
1 polymer ?
#
loop_
_entity_poly.entity_id
_entity_poly.type
_entity_poly.pdbx_seq_one_letter_code
_entity_poly.pdbx_strand_id
1 'polypeptide(L)'
;VEEVCDVFSISENTLFQIIQHLLDRQVVSVTQKENEEGKREEYYSLAPLFQQLEILHRQEVAKKEENDNPNLIFVIEKEFGRPISSYEIQMIKSWIDKDEYSYELILAALKEAVLNQVFTLKYMYKIFLTWQRKGCKTVQQVIQDKNRSRNGHFTATTKDTTPIPQVPLDNWLD
;
A
#
# COMPACT_ATOMS: atom_id res chain seq x y z
N VAL A 1 -16.32 -0.86 -42.29
CA VAL A 1 -17.05 0.41 -42.07
C VAL A 1 -18.54 0.16 -42.08
N GLU A 2 -19.08 -0.54 -43.09
CA GLU A 2 -20.49 -0.98 -43.13
C GLU A 2 -20.95 -1.72 -41.88
N GLU A 3 -20.20 -2.74 -41.40
CA GLU A 3 -20.54 -3.48 -40.17
C GLU A 3 -20.63 -2.58 -38.92
N VAL A 4 -19.84 -1.51 -38.86
CA VAL A 4 -19.81 -0.58 -37.72
C VAL A 4 -20.97 0.41 -37.81
N CYS A 5 -21.34 0.86 -39.02
CA CYS A 5 -22.54 1.66 -39.24
C CYS A 5 -23.80 0.90 -38.81
N ASP A 6 -23.89 -0.39 -39.09
CA ASP A 6 -25.03 -1.23 -38.72
C ASP A 6 -25.14 -1.45 -37.21
N VAL A 7 -24.02 -1.76 -36.54
CA VAL A 7 -24.00 -1.99 -35.08
C VAL A 7 -24.38 -0.73 -34.30
N PHE A 8 -23.92 0.43 -34.75
CA PHE A 8 -24.13 1.68 -34.04
C PHE A 8 -25.30 2.53 -34.57
N SER A 9 -25.96 2.11 -35.67
CA SER A 9 -27.06 2.83 -36.31
C SER A 9 -26.73 4.31 -36.62
N ILE A 10 -25.49 4.59 -37.02
CA ILE A 10 -25.00 5.93 -37.32
C ILE A 10 -24.75 6.06 -38.82
N SER A 11 -24.92 7.26 -39.38
CA SER A 11 -24.59 7.52 -40.79
C SER A 11 -23.08 7.38 -41.04
N GLU A 12 -22.71 6.92 -42.22
CA GLU A 12 -21.31 6.73 -42.63
C GLU A 12 -20.50 8.03 -42.54
N ASN A 13 -21.11 9.17 -42.87
CA ASN A 13 -20.50 10.49 -42.71
C ASN A 13 -20.18 10.81 -41.25
N THR A 14 -21.10 10.49 -40.32
CA THR A 14 -20.87 10.70 -38.88
C THR A 14 -19.81 9.76 -38.35
N LEU A 15 -19.81 8.49 -38.78
CA LEU A 15 -18.78 7.53 -38.41
C LEU A 15 -17.40 7.99 -38.90
N PHE A 16 -17.30 8.47 -40.14
CA PHE A 16 -16.05 9.00 -40.68
C PHE A 16 -15.57 10.24 -39.92
N GLN A 17 -16.47 11.15 -39.55
CA GLN A 17 -16.12 12.30 -38.71
C GLN A 17 -15.61 11.88 -37.32
N ILE A 18 -16.23 10.88 -36.69
CA ILE A 18 -15.78 10.35 -35.40
C ILE A 18 -14.40 9.69 -35.54
N ILE A 19 -14.20 8.87 -36.57
CA ILE A 19 -12.91 8.22 -36.84
C ILE A 19 -11.81 9.26 -37.11
N GLN A 20 -12.10 10.29 -37.90
CA GLN A 20 -11.17 11.40 -38.15
C GLN A 20 -10.80 12.13 -36.84
N HIS A 21 -11.79 12.43 -35.99
CA HIS A 21 -11.51 13.02 -34.68
C HIS A 21 -10.68 12.12 -33.76
N LEU A 22 -10.84 10.80 -33.86
CA LEU A 22 -10.04 9.83 -33.10
C LEU A 22 -8.62 9.68 -33.66
N LEU A 23 -8.43 9.82 -34.97
CA LEU A 23 -7.13 9.87 -35.63
C LEU A 23 -6.37 11.15 -35.26
N ASP A 24 -7.04 12.31 -35.30
CA ASP A 24 -6.46 13.60 -34.93
C ASP A 24 -5.97 13.63 -33.47
N ARG A 25 -6.68 12.94 -32.57
CA ARG A 25 -6.28 12.81 -31.16
C ARG A 25 -5.23 11.72 -30.93
N GLN A 26 -4.75 11.07 -31.98
CA GLN A 26 -3.83 9.92 -31.94
C GLN A 26 -4.32 8.80 -31.01
N VAL A 27 -5.63 8.58 -30.95
CA VAL A 27 -6.25 7.50 -30.17
C VAL A 27 -6.34 6.23 -31.00
N VAL A 28 -6.54 6.39 -32.31
CA VAL A 28 -6.65 5.30 -33.30
C VAL A 28 -5.54 5.49 -34.35
N SER A 29 -4.97 4.39 -34.84
CA SER A 29 -4.08 4.40 -36.02
C SER A 29 -4.65 3.52 -37.13
N VAL A 30 -4.43 3.93 -38.38
CA VAL A 30 -4.78 3.11 -39.55
C VAL A 30 -3.56 2.28 -39.95
N THR A 31 -3.71 0.97 -39.99
CA THR A 31 -2.71 0.00 -40.47
C THR A 31 -3.24 -0.69 -41.71
N GLN A 32 -2.42 -0.79 -42.76
CA GLN A 32 -2.76 -1.52 -43.96
C GLN A 32 -2.13 -2.91 -43.90
N LYS A 33 -2.94 -3.96 -44.13
CA LYS A 33 -2.44 -5.33 -44.33
C LYS A 33 -2.86 -5.81 -45.72
N GLU A 34 -1.94 -6.49 -46.40
CA GLU A 34 -2.31 -7.30 -47.56
C GLU A 34 -2.89 -8.63 -47.05
N ASN A 35 -4.11 -8.93 -47.47
CA ASN A 35 -4.72 -10.23 -47.24
C ASN A 35 -4.08 -11.29 -48.15
N GLU A 36 -4.38 -12.57 -47.88
CA GLU A 36 -3.88 -13.73 -48.63
C GLU A 36 -4.20 -13.67 -50.15
N GLU A 37 -5.14 -12.81 -50.56
CA GLU A 37 -5.51 -12.53 -51.95
C GLU A 37 -4.79 -11.32 -52.58
N GLY A 38 -3.83 -10.69 -51.89
CA GLY A 38 -3.10 -9.51 -52.38
C GLY A 38 -3.92 -8.21 -52.42
N LYS A 39 -5.11 -8.18 -51.79
CA LYS A 39 -5.90 -6.96 -51.61
C LYS A 39 -5.45 -6.23 -50.35
N ARG A 40 -5.33 -4.89 -50.46
CA ARG A 40 -5.03 -4.01 -49.32
C ARG A 40 -6.30 -3.76 -48.53
N GLU A 41 -6.31 -4.21 -47.29
CA GLU A 41 -7.38 -3.91 -46.34
C GLU A 41 -6.88 -2.94 -45.25
N GLU A 42 -7.76 -2.02 -44.88
CA GLU A 42 -7.51 -1.00 -43.87
C GLU A 42 -8.05 -1.46 -42.52
N TYR A 43 -7.16 -1.55 -41.53
CA TYR A 43 -7.48 -1.92 -40.15
C TYR A 43 -7.26 -0.73 -39.22
N TYR A 44 -8.24 -0.43 -38.38
CA TYR A 44 -8.17 0.60 -37.35
C TYR A 44 -7.69 -0.03 -36.03
N SER A 45 -6.54 0.42 -35.53
CA SER A 45 -5.91 -0.08 -34.30
C SER A 45 -6.00 0.94 -33.17
N LEU A 46 -6.37 0.46 -31.98
CA LEU A 46 -6.36 1.25 -30.74
C LEU A 46 -5.02 1.19 -29.99
N ALA A 47 -3.97 0.61 -30.59
CA ALA A 47 -2.65 0.55 -29.98
C ALA A 47 -2.13 1.90 -29.43
N PRO A 48 -2.32 3.05 -30.12
CA PRO A 48 -1.90 4.36 -29.61
C PRO A 48 -2.55 4.75 -28.28
N LEU A 49 -3.84 4.45 -28.11
CA LEU A 49 -4.56 4.70 -26.86
C LEU A 49 -3.96 3.92 -25.68
N PHE A 50 -3.70 2.63 -25.88
CA PHE A 50 -3.15 1.78 -24.81
C PHE A 50 -1.75 2.24 -24.41
N GLN A 51 -0.93 2.70 -25.36
CA GLN A 51 0.37 3.27 -25.07
C GLN A 51 0.25 4.56 -24.23
N GLN A 52 -0.69 5.45 -24.56
CA GLN A 52 -0.94 6.66 -23.78
C GLN A 52 -1.42 6.32 -22.36
N LEU A 53 -2.30 5.33 -22.21
CA LEU A 53 -2.75 4.85 -20.90
C LEU A 53 -1.60 4.27 -20.08
N GLU A 54 -0.68 3.52 -20.69
CA GLU A 54 0.49 3.00 -20.01
C GLU A 54 1.38 4.13 -19.48
N ILE A 55 1.61 5.17 -20.29
CA ILE A 55 2.40 6.34 -19.89
C ILE A 55 1.74 7.06 -18.72
N LEU A 56 0.43 7.32 -18.80
CA LEU A 56 -0.32 7.98 -17.73
C LEU A 56 -0.31 7.15 -16.44
N HIS A 57 -0.48 5.83 -16.55
CA HIS A 57 -0.46 4.95 -15.40
C HIS A 57 0.93 4.92 -14.73
N ARG A 58 2.03 4.88 -15.51
CA ARG A 58 3.39 5.00 -14.97
C ARG A 58 3.62 6.34 -14.27
N GLN A 59 3.10 7.44 -14.82
CA GLN A 59 3.20 8.76 -14.19
C GLN A 59 2.42 8.86 -12.87
N GLU A 60 1.24 8.23 -12.79
CA GLU A 60 0.42 8.17 -11.58
C GLU A 60 1.13 7.40 -10.46
N VAL A 61 1.75 6.26 -10.80
CA VAL A 61 2.53 5.45 -9.85
C VAL A 61 3.75 6.22 -9.35
N ALA A 62 4.53 6.84 -10.25
CA ALA A 62 5.68 7.65 -9.88
C ALA A 62 5.30 8.85 -8.99
N LYS A 63 4.18 9.52 -9.27
CA LYS A 63 3.68 10.63 -8.45
C LYS A 63 3.21 10.20 -7.06
N LYS A 64 2.65 9.00 -6.90
CA LYS A 64 2.28 8.47 -5.58
C LYS A 64 3.52 8.20 -4.74
N GLU A 65 4.54 7.56 -5.33
CA GLU A 65 5.82 7.32 -4.66
C GLU A 65 6.51 8.63 -4.25
N GLU A 66 6.45 9.67 -5.09
CA GLU A 66 7.03 10.98 -4.77
C GLU A 66 6.21 11.82 -3.79
N ASN A 67 4.88 11.67 -3.68
CA ASN A 67 4.09 12.43 -2.71
C ASN A 67 4.03 11.75 -1.34
N ASP A 68 4.05 10.43 -1.27
CA ASP A 68 3.96 9.73 0.01
C ASP A 68 5.26 9.84 0.82
N ASN A 69 6.41 9.90 0.14
CA ASN A 69 7.73 10.05 0.77
C ASN A 69 7.98 11.37 1.53
N PRO A 70 7.78 12.57 0.95
CA PRO A 70 7.97 13.84 1.64
C PRO A 70 6.91 14.04 2.73
N ASN A 71 5.69 13.52 2.53
CA ASN A 71 4.67 13.51 3.58
C ASN A 71 5.07 12.62 4.77
N LEU A 72 5.66 11.44 4.53
CA LEU A 72 6.13 10.56 5.60
C LEU A 72 7.15 11.25 6.50
N ILE A 73 8.17 11.85 5.88
CA ILE A 73 9.28 12.47 6.59
C ILE A 73 8.76 13.66 7.40
N PHE A 74 7.90 14.49 6.81
CA PHE A 74 7.28 15.62 7.50
C PHE A 74 6.47 15.18 8.73
N VAL A 75 5.69 14.11 8.62
CA VAL A 75 4.92 13.57 9.76
C VAL A 75 5.85 13.06 10.85
N ILE A 76 6.92 12.34 10.50
CA ILE A 76 7.90 11.83 11.47
C ILE A 76 8.62 12.99 12.17
N GLU A 77 9.06 14.01 11.43
CA GLU A 77 9.71 15.21 11.99
C GLU A 77 8.82 15.94 12.99
N LYS A 78 7.55 16.09 12.64
CA LYS A 78 6.55 16.73 13.49
C LYS A 78 6.36 15.96 14.80
N GLU A 79 6.21 14.64 14.73
CA GLU A 79 6.02 13.80 15.93
C GLU A 79 7.30 13.67 16.77
N PHE A 80 8.48 13.67 16.14
CA PHE A 80 9.76 13.61 16.85
C PHE A 80 10.19 14.97 17.43
N GLY A 81 9.59 16.07 16.97
CA GLY A 81 9.94 17.42 17.40
C GLY A 81 11.36 17.85 16.99
N ARG A 82 11.92 17.19 15.97
CA ARG A 82 13.26 17.49 15.43
C ARG A 82 13.33 17.17 13.94
N PRO A 83 14.22 17.85 13.19
CA PRO A 83 14.50 17.46 11.81
C PRO A 83 15.11 16.06 11.76
N ILE A 84 14.78 15.33 10.70
CA ILE A 84 15.30 13.98 10.44
C ILE A 84 16.60 14.12 9.65
N SER A 85 17.65 13.43 10.09
CA SER A 85 18.94 13.47 9.41
C SER A 85 18.88 12.79 8.03
N SER A 86 19.71 13.22 7.08
CA SER A 86 19.83 12.57 5.76
C SER A 86 20.08 11.06 5.85
N TYR A 87 20.79 10.60 6.89
CA TYR A 87 21.00 9.17 7.15
C TYR A 87 19.70 8.46 7.58
N GLU A 88 18.91 9.11 8.42
CA GLU A 88 17.62 8.60 8.88
C GLU A 88 16.58 8.57 7.73
N ILE A 89 16.63 9.56 6.82
CA ILE A 89 15.83 9.55 5.58
C ILE A 89 16.17 8.33 4.72
N GLN A 90 17.46 8.03 4.53
CA GLN A 90 17.87 6.84 3.79
C GLN A 90 17.38 5.54 4.46
N MET A 91 17.36 5.51 5.79
CA MET A 91 16.84 4.36 6.55
C MET A 91 15.34 4.17 6.30
N ILE A 92 14.55 5.25 6.35
CA ILE A 92 13.12 5.21 6.04
C ILE A 92 12.88 4.76 4.60
N LYS A 93 13.64 5.27 3.64
CA LYS A 93 13.56 4.81 2.23
C LYS A 93 13.87 3.33 2.11
N SER A 94 14.90 2.84 2.82
CA SER A 94 15.24 1.41 2.79
C SER A 94 14.14 0.50 3.31
N TRP A 95 13.32 0.96 4.26
CA TRP A 95 12.15 0.20 4.73
C TRP A 95 11.09 0.02 3.65
N ILE A 96 10.95 1.01 2.75
CA ILE A 96 9.99 0.97 1.65
C ILE A 96 10.56 0.14 0.49
N ASP A 97 11.80 0.42 0.11
CA ASP A 97 12.41 -0.15 -1.10
C ASP A 97 12.90 -1.60 -0.90
N LYS A 98 13.43 -1.93 0.29
CA LYS A 98 14.06 -3.24 0.56
C LYS A 98 13.19 -4.17 1.40
N ASP A 99 12.60 -3.63 2.47
CA ASP A 99 11.78 -4.40 3.39
C ASP A 99 10.30 -4.45 2.93
N GLU A 100 9.95 -3.73 1.85
CA GLU A 100 8.61 -3.64 1.26
C GLU A 100 7.53 -3.27 2.30
N TYR A 101 7.88 -2.45 3.30
CA TYR A 101 6.93 -1.98 4.30
C TYR A 101 6.00 -0.94 3.69
N SER A 102 4.70 -1.16 3.84
CA SER A 102 3.70 -0.18 3.42
C SER A 102 3.80 1.09 4.28
N TYR A 103 3.48 2.23 3.67
CA TYR A 103 3.43 3.53 4.35
C TYR A 103 2.58 3.50 5.63
N GLU A 104 1.43 2.81 5.56
CA GLU A 104 0.53 2.65 6.71
C GLU A 104 1.19 1.90 7.88
N LEU A 105 2.06 0.91 7.59
CA LEU A 105 2.79 0.14 8.60
C LEU A 105 3.83 1.02 9.30
N ILE A 106 4.51 1.87 8.54
CA ILE A 106 5.49 2.83 9.09
C ILE A 106 4.80 3.85 9.99
N LEU A 107 3.64 4.39 9.56
CA LEU A 107 2.83 5.28 10.40
C LEU A 107 2.30 4.58 11.66
N ALA A 108 1.92 3.32 11.58
CA ALA A 108 1.49 2.56 12.75
C ALA A 108 2.63 2.40 13.76
N ALA A 109 3.87 2.15 13.28
CA ALA A 109 5.04 2.03 14.14
C ALA A 109 5.41 3.37 14.76
N LEU A 110 5.27 4.47 14.01
CA LEU A 110 5.44 5.83 14.52
C LEU A 110 4.46 6.11 15.66
N LYS A 111 3.17 5.83 15.47
CA LYS A 111 2.15 5.99 16.52
C LYS A 111 2.50 5.20 17.78
N GLU A 112 3.00 3.98 17.64
CA GLU A 112 3.42 3.17 18.79
C GLU A 112 4.67 3.73 19.47
N ALA A 113 5.63 4.27 18.72
CA ALA A 113 6.78 4.97 19.25
C ALA A 113 6.38 6.22 20.08
N VAL A 114 5.42 7.00 19.56
CA VAL A 114 4.86 8.17 20.26
C VAL A 114 4.14 7.76 21.54
N LEU A 115 3.32 6.69 21.50
CA LEU A 115 2.62 6.17 22.68
C LEU A 115 3.58 5.71 23.78
N ASN A 116 4.71 5.14 23.40
CA ASN A 116 5.76 4.73 24.34
C ASN A 116 6.73 5.87 24.70
N GLN A 117 6.54 7.07 24.16
CA GLN A 117 7.40 8.24 24.36
C GLN A 117 8.88 8.01 23.95
N VAL A 118 9.12 7.16 22.94
CA VAL A 118 10.46 6.87 22.42
C VAL A 118 10.59 7.31 20.95
N PHE A 119 11.08 8.53 20.75
CA PHE A 119 11.18 9.20 19.45
C PHE A 119 12.48 8.88 18.72
N THR A 120 12.68 7.62 18.32
CA THR A 120 13.89 7.19 17.60
C THR A 120 13.57 6.14 16.55
N LEU A 121 14.12 6.28 15.34
CA LEU A 121 13.94 5.29 14.27
C LEU A 121 14.43 3.89 14.66
N LYS A 122 15.47 3.79 15.51
CA LYS A 122 15.92 2.52 16.10
C LYS A 122 14.83 1.83 16.91
N TYR A 123 13.99 2.59 17.61
CA TYR A 123 12.88 2.03 18.36
C TYR A 123 11.75 1.58 17.42
N MET A 124 11.44 2.36 16.39
CA MET A 124 10.54 1.93 15.31
C MET A 124 11.00 0.61 14.66
N TYR A 125 12.30 0.45 14.43
CA TYR A 125 12.86 -0.82 13.93
C TYR A 125 12.62 -2.01 14.88
N LYS A 126 12.74 -1.79 16.20
CA LYS A 126 12.40 -2.82 17.20
C LYS A 126 10.92 -3.20 17.16
N ILE A 127 10.03 -2.23 16.90
CA ILE A 127 8.60 -2.47 16.72
C ILE A 127 8.36 -3.36 15.48
N PHE A 128 8.99 -3.04 14.34
CA PHE A 128 8.90 -3.89 13.15
C PHE A 128 9.39 -5.32 13.41
N LEU A 129 10.53 -5.49 14.08
CA LEU A 129 11.06 -6.81 14.41
C LEU A 129 10.10 -7.60 15.33
N THR A 130 9.44 -6.90 16.25
CA THR A 130 8.44 -7.50 17.13
C THR A 130 7.22 -7.98 16.35
N TRP A 131 6.72 -7.17 15.41
CA TRP A 131 5.60 -7.56 14.55
C TRP A 131 5.95 -8.70 13.61
N GLN A 132 7.16 -8.70 13.03
CA GLN A 132 7.67 -9.78 12.19
C GLN A 132 7.77 -11.10 12.96
N ARG A 133 8.24 -11.07 14.21
CA ARG A 133 8.27 -12.26 15.09
C ARG A 133 6.87 -12.81 15.40
N LYS A 134 5.87 -11.93 15.44
CA LYS A 134 4.45 -12.30 15.62
C LYS A 134 3.78 -12.72 14.30
N GLY A 135 4.50 -12.74 13.18
CA GLY A 135 3.95 -13.06 11.86
C GLY A 135 3.02 -11.98 11.29
N CYS A 136 3.01 -10.78 11.88
CA CYS A 136 2.18 -9.66 11.42
C CYS A 136 2.96 -8.86 10.38
N LYS A 137 2.56 -8.94 9.11
CA LYS A 137 3.17 -8.21 7.99
C LYS A 137 2.31 -7.04 7.50
N THR A 138 1.02 -7.02 7.83
CA THR A 138 0.09 -5.96 7.42
C THR A 138 -0.47 -5.21 8.61
N VAL A 139 -0.86 -3.95 8.41
CA VAL A 139 -1.46 -3.10 9.45
C VAL A 139 -2.72 -3.75 10.05
N GLN A 140 -3.53 -4.40 9.21
CA GLN A 140 -4.72 -5.13 9.65
C GLN A 140 -4.37 -6.25 10.64
N GLN A 141 -3.30 -7.00 10.38
CA GLN A 141 -2.82 -8.05 11.29
C GLN A 141 -2.30 -7.48 12.62
N VAL A 142 -1.60 -6.34 12.58
CA VAL A 142 -1.13 -5.64 13.78
C VAL A 142 -2.31 -5.18 14.64
N ILE A 143 -3.36 -4.63 14.04
CA ILE A 143 -4.58 -4.21 14.76
C ILE A 143 -5.28 -5.44 15.38
N GLN A 144 -5.36 -6.54 14.64
CA GLN A 144 -5.96 -7.78 15.13
C GLN A 144 -5.18 -8.37 16.32
N ASP A 145 -3.84 -8.39 16.26
CA ASP A 145 -2.99 -8.83 17.38
C ASP A 145 -3.14 -7.93 18.62
N LYS A 146 -3.22 -6.61 18.43
CA LYS A 146 -3.50 -5.66 19.52
C LYS A 146 -4.86 -5.94 20.18
N ASN A 147 -5.89 -6.21 19.39
CA ASN A 147 -7.21 -6.56 19.92
C ASN A 147 -7.20 -7.90 20.65
N ARG A 148 -6.44 -8.89 20.15
CA ARG A 148 -6.26 -10.19 20.80
C ARG A 148 -5.52 -10.06 22.13
N SER A 149 -4.46 -9.26 22.21
CA SER A 149 -3.72 -9.01 23.46
C SER A 149 -4.54 -8.25 24.50
N ARG A 150 -5.42 -7.32 24.06
CA ARG A 150 -6.36 -6.61 24.93
C ARG A 150 -7.45 -7.53 25.49
N ASN A 151 -8.02 -8.40 24.65
CA ASN A 151 -9.05 -9.35 25.09
C ASN A 151 -8.48 -10.54 25.87
N GLY A 152 -7.20 -10.88 25.67
CA GLY A 152 -6.49 -11.93 26.41
C GLY A 152 -6.11 -11.58 27.85
N HIS A 153 -6.23 -10.30 28.25
CA HIS A 153 -6.02 -9.87 29.65
C HIS A 153 -7.27 -9.95 30.53
N PHE A 154 -8.39 -10.47 30.00
CA PHE A 154 -9.58 -10.84 30.76
C PHE A 154 -9.75 -12.37 30.82
N THR A 155 -8.69 -13.13 31.12
CA THR A 155 -8.88 -14.46 31.69
C THR A 155 -9.13 -14.26 33.18
N ALA A 156 -10.40 -14.32 33.57
CA ALA A 156 -10.84 -14.40 34.95
C ALA A 156 -9.94 -15.38 35.72
N THR A 157 -9.29 -14.89 36.78
CA THR A 157 -8.74 -15.74 37.83
C THR A 157 -9.90 -16.56 38.37
N THR A 158 -9.99 -17.83 37.98
CA THR A 158 -10.75 -18.82 38.74
C THR A 158 -10.07 -18.89 40.10
N LYS A 159 -10.75 -18.38 41.13
CA LYS A 159 -10.38 -18.57 42.53
C LYS A 159 -10.49 -20.07 42.83
N ASP A 160 -9.42 -20.81 42.57
CA ASP A 160 -9.23 -22.10 43.21
C ASP A 160 -8.96 -21.81 44.69
N THR A 161 -9.96 -22.13 45.50
CA THR A 161 -9.84 -22.15 46.96
C THR A 161 -8.97 -23.35 47.32
N THR A 162 -7.66 -23.14 47.39
CA THR A 162 -6.77 -24.07 48.08
C THR A 162 -6.85 -23.80 49.58
N PRO A 163 -7.07 -24.83 50.43
CA PRO A 163 -7.15 -24.64 51.88
C PRO A 163 -5.79 -24.15 52.41
N ILE A 164 -5.85 -23.15 53.28
CA ILE A 164 -4.69 -22.59 53.99
C ILE A 164 -3.98 -23.74 54.73
N PRO A 165 -2.68 -24.01 54.50
CA PRO A 165 -1.96 -24.98 55.32
C PRO A 165 -1.80 -24.41 56.74
N GLN A 166 -2.22 -25.18 57.74
CA GLN A 166 -2.06 -24.80 59.15
C GLN A 166 -0.60 -24.97 59.55
N VAL A 167 0.08 -23.85 59.80
CA VAL A 167 1.45 -23.83 60.30
C VAL A 167 1.40 -23.97 61.82
N PRO A 168 2.04 -24.99 62.43
CA PRO A 168 2.11 -25.12 63.88
C PRO A 168 2.87 -23.93 64.47
N LEU A 169 2.33 -23.35 65.54
CA LEU A 169 2.81 -22.10 66.13
C LEU A 169 3.93 -22.29 67.18
N ASP A 170 4.75 -23.31 67.05
CA ASP A 170 5.83 -23.55 68.00
C ASP A 170 7.20 -23.28 67.38
N ASN A 171 8.01 -22.58 68.17
CA ASN A 171 9.45 -22.39 68.06
C ASN A 171 9.96 -21.12 67.34
N TRP A 172 9.63 -19.95 67.89
CA TRP A 172 10.30 -18.66 67.57
C TRP A 172 10.95 -17.96 68.76
N LEU A 173 11.26 -18.69 69.84
CA LEU A 173 12.17 -18.19 70.86
C LEU A 173 13.03 -19.34 71.40
N ASP A 174 14.25 -19.42 70.89
CA ASP A 174 15.46 -19.73 71.65
C ASP A 174 16.54 -18.73 71.23
#